data_AF-A0A6S4QJ22-F1
#
_entry.id   AF-A0A6S4QJ22-F1
#
_cell.length_a   1.000
_cell.length_b   1.000
_cell.length_c   1.000
_cell.angle_alpha   90.00
_cell.angle_beta   90.00
_cell.angle_gamma   90.00
#
_symmetry.space_group_name_H-M   'P 1'
#
loop_
_entity.id
_entity.type
_entity.pdbx_description
1 polymer ?
#
loop_
_entity_poly.entity_id
_entity_poly.type
_entity_poly.pdbx_seq_one_letter_code
_entity_poly.pdbx_strand_id
1 'polypeptide(L)'
;MTPQRYHKNNLILPAIPLIPLNVAVTYLKTLIQAGSTKITDLFNILAVPKPSAQSLAIFCLACLLATPYLGVVSHNEAPALAKNDYSPLIVQASNNYLLIPMDAKQGNHLKAYGVTYYALSRGLEGKWLLGYRGGSFLLPFSEEIRLRATKFEVDYEIITTSAYVAIRTTILEKNMAEVDIKKAPRVAIYTPPNINPWADAVTLALTYAEIPYDTVYDSEVLAGKLSDYDWLHLHHEDFTGQFSKFWANYRSQEWFKEHIASFRREAAKAGYSSVHQHKKAVARGIRDAVESGLFLFAMCTATETIDISLATQNTDIVSQEIDGTPLDNNWPKRLDYTQTFAFEDFYLETSPYVNSFSDIDFNQVNNAAKRKEVSDFILFEFSAKIDPIPTLLTQNHNNRISGFYGQTTSFHTNYIKEGVTVLAYSLNDSARYITGKYGKGNFTFYGGHDPEDKHHYVGDQAPNMEFYKNSPGYRLILNNILFPSAKPPKKKT
;
A
#
# COMPACT_ATOMS: atom_id res chain seq x y z
N MET A 1 -14.55 23.95 -64.70
CA MET A 1 -15.95 24.06 -64.25
C MET A 1 -15.95 24.50 -62.79
N THR A 2 -16.62 25.61 -62.54
CA THR A 2 -16.72 26.43 -61.33
C THR A 2 -17.52 25.72 -60.21
N PRO A 3 -17.31 26.05 -58.92
CA PRO A 3 -17.86 25.33 -57.78
C PRO A 3 -19.24 25.87 -57.36
N GLN A 4 -20.11 24.98 -56.86
CA GLN A 4 -21.44 25.31 -56.38
C GLN A 4 -21.41 26.01 -55.01
N ARG A 5 -22.09 27.15 -54.94
CA ARG A 5 -22.38 27.96 -53.76
C ARG A 5 -23.48 27.31 -52.91
N TYR A 6 -23.34 27.37 -51.59
CA TYR A 6 -24.46 27.40 -50.66
C TYR A 6 -24.46 28.71 -49.87
N HIS A 7 -25.61 29.37 -49.88
CA HIS A 7 -25.87 30.67 -49.25
C HIS A 7 -26.11 30.55 -47.74
N LYS A 8 -25.61 31.55 -47.01
CA LYS A 8 -25.85 31.82 -45.58
C LYS A 8 -27.31 32.21 -45.32
N ASN A 9 -27.90 31.67 -44.26
CA ASN A 9 -28.95 32.33 -43.49
C ASN A 9 -28.43 32.54 -42.06
N ASN A 10 -28.34 33.81 -41.65
CA ASN A 10 -27.95 34.25 -40.32
C ASN A 10 -29.12 34.05 -39.34
N LEU A 11 -28.91 33.26 -38.27
CA LEU A 11 -29.71 33.32 -37.05
C LEU A 11 -28.91 34.08 -36.00
N ILE A 12 -29.34 35.31 -35.71
CA ILE A 12 -28.83 36.11 -34.60
C ILE A 12 -29.53 35.59 -33.33
N LEU A 13 -28.81 34.89 -32.46
CA LEU A 13 -29.27 34.56 -31.10
C LEU A 13 -29.05 35.78 -30.20
N PRO A 14 -30.01 36.20 -29.36
CA PRO A 14 -29.79 37.26 -28.39
C PRO A 14 -28.81 36.79 -27.30
N ALA A 15 -27.94 37.69 -26.86
CA ALA A 15 -27.05 37.45 -25.73
C ALA A 15 -27.88 37.26 -24.45
N ILE A 16 -27.75 36.09 -23.81
CA ILE A 16 -28.37 35.79 -22.51
C ILE A 16 -27.33 36.06 -21.42
N PRO A 17 -27.65 36.81 -20.35
CA PRO A 17 -26.71 37.03 -19.25
C PRO A 17 -26.47 35.73 -18.49
N LEU A 18 -25.22 35.29 -18.38
CA LEU A 18 -24.79 34.21 -17.51
C LEU A 18 -25.00 34.63 -16.04
N ILE A 19 -25.84 33.90 -15.31
CA ILE A 19 -25.97 34.06 -13.85
C ILE A 19 -24.71 33.47 -13.20
N PRO A 20 -23.98 34.24 -12.36
CA PRO A 20 -22.82 33.72 -11.65
C PRO A 20 -23.16 32.52 -10.74
N LEU A 21 -22.30 31.50 -10.74
CA LEU A 21 -22.53 30.22 -10.04
C LEU A 21 -22.80 30.40 -8.53
N ASN A 22 -22.17 31.39 -7.90
CA ASN A 22 -22.38 31.73 -6.49
C ASN A 22 -23.81 32.24 -6.19
N VAL A 23 -24.44 32.92 -7.15
CA VAL A 23 -25.84 33.34 -7.06
C VAL A 23 -26.74 32.12 -7.15
N ALA A 24 -26.53 31.23 -8.12
CA ALA A 24 -27.30 29.99 -8.26
C ALA A 24 -27.24 29.09 -7.01
N VAL A 25 -26.08 28.97 -6.37
CA VAL A 25 -25.89 28.22 -5.13
C VAL A 25 -26.64 28.85 -3.95
N THR A 26 -26.69 30.18 -3.89
CA THR A 26 -27.44 30.89 -2.84
C THR A 26 -28.94 30.63 -2.96
N TYR A 27 -29.48 30.67 -4.18
CA TYR A 27 -30.89 30.39 -4.45
C TYR A 27 -31.31 28.96 -4.11
N LEU A 28 -30.45 27.96 -4.40
CA LEU A 28 -30.69 26.55 -4.05
C LEU A 28 -30.67 26.30 -2.54
N LYS A 29 -29.82 27.00 -1.78
CA LYS A 29 -29.80 26.91 -0.32
C LYS A 29 -31.10 27.45 0.32
N THR A 30 -31.66 28.52 -0.23
CA THR A 30 -32.92 29.10 0.27
C THR A 30 -34.12 28.16 0.02
N LEU A 31 -34.12 27.41 -1.09
CA LEU A 31 -35.15 26.39 -1.39
C LEU A 31 -35.13 25.23 -0.39
N ILE A 32 -33.94 24.72 -0.09
CA ILE A 32 -33.75 23.59 0.82
C ILE A 32 -34.14 23.99 2.25
N GLN A 33 -33.82 25.20 2.68
CA GLN A 33 -34.24 25.73 3.99
C GLN A 33 -35.76 25.95 4.11
N ALA A 34 -36.46 26.19 3.00
CA ALA A 34 -37.91 26.40 2.99
C ALA A 34 -38.73 25.09 2.89
N GLY A 35 -38.08 23.92 2.77
CA GLY A 35 -38.74 22.61 2.79
C GLY A 35 -39.67 22.30 1.59
N SER A 36 -39.60 23.07 0.50
CA SER A 36 -40.43 22.84 -0.69
C SER A 36 -39.73 21.99 -1.75
N THR A 37 -40.45 21.04 -2.34
CA THR A 37 -39.97 20.14 -3.41
C THR A 37 -40.38 20.59 -4.82
N LYS A 38 -41.02 21.78 -4.97
CA LYS A 38 -41.49 22.29 -6.27
C LYS A 38 -40.86 23.64 -6.62
N ILE A 39 -40.09 23.66 -7.72
CA ILE A 39 -39.45 24.87 -8.27
C ILE A 39 -40.44 26.02 -8.56
N THR A 40 -41.71 25.70 -8.86
CA THR A 40 -42.74 26.71 -9.14
C THR A 40 -43.10 27.58 -7.95
N ASP A 41 -42.83 27.11 -6.72
CA ASP A 41 -43.17 27.84 -5.49
C ASP A 41 -42.15 28.94 -5.18
N LEU A 42 -40.95 28.88 -5.79
CA LEU A 42 -39.89 29.86 -5.66
C LEU A 42 -40.31 31.26 -6.14
N PHE A 43 -41.11 31.34 -7.21
CA PHE A 43 -41.57 32.60 -7.78
C PHE A 43 -42.62 33.29 -6.91
N ASN A 44 -43.39 32.51 -6.15
CA ASN A 44 -44.35 33.05 -5.19
C ASN A 44 -43.65 33.57 -3.93
N ILE A 45 -42.57 32.93 -3.48
CA ILE A 45 -41.79 33.34 -2.31
C ILE A 45 -41.00 34.64 -2.58
N LEU A 46 -40.54 34.84 -3.82
CA LEU A 46 -39.70 35.99 -4.20
C LEU A 46 -40.46 37.15 -4.85
N ALA A 47 -41.77 37.03 -5.03
CA ALA A 47 -42.63 38.05 -5.66
C ALA A 47 -42.13 38.53 -7.05
N VAL A 48 -41.59 37.61 -7.87
CA VAL A 48 -41.08 37.90 -9.22
C VAL A 48 -42.03 37.31 -10.29
N PRO A 49 -42.26 37.97 -11.44
CA PRO A 49 -43.18 37.47 -12.47
C PRO A 49 -42.79 36.08 -12.99
N LYS A 50 -43.79 35.21 -13.21
CA LYS A 50 -43.57 33.85 -13.73
C LYS A 50 -42.96 33.88 -15.14
N PRO A 51 -41.84 33.19 -15.38
CA PRO A 51 -41.19 33.18 -16.69
C PRO A 51 -41.92 32.25 -17.68
N SER A 52 -41.64 32.42 -18.97
CA SER A 52 -42.22 31.61 -20.06
C SER A 52 -41.83 30.13 -19.95
N ALA A 53 -42.63 29.23 -20.54
CA ALA A 53 -42.38 27.78 -20.51
C ALA A 53 -41.01 27.37 -21.07
N GLN A 54 -40.48 28.11 -22.07
CA GLN A 54 -39.15 27.89 -22.61
C GLN A 54 -38.03 28.23 -21.60
N SER A 55 -38.20 29.29 -20.82
CA SER A 55 -37.25 29.69 -19.78
C SER A 55 -37.21 28.68 -18.62
N LEU A 56 -38.35 28.05 -18.32
CA LEU A 56 -38.45 27.01 -17.29
C LEU A 56 -37.72 25.72 -17.71
N ALA A 57 -37.83 25.33 -18.98
CA ALA A 57 -37.17 24.15 -19.52
C ALA A 57 -35.63 24.28 -19.50
N ILE A 58 -35.11 25.48 -19.80
CA ILE A 58 -33.66 25.76 -19.74
C ILE A 58 -33.14 25.74 -18.31
N PHE A 59 -33.92 26.24 -17.34
CA PHE A 59 -33.56 26.20 -15.92
C PHE A 59 -33.52 24.76 -15.39
N CYS A 60 -34.50 23.92 -15.75
CA CYS A 60 -34.48 22.49 -15.41
C CYS A 60 -33.29 21.76 -16.03
N LEU A 61 -32.91 22.08 -17.26
CA LEU A 61 -31.74 21.49 -17.93
C LEU A 61 -30.42 21.88 -17.25
N ALA A 62 -30.30 23.13 -16.76
CA ALA A 62 -29.15 23.57 -15.99
C ALA A 62 -29.05 22.88 -14.61
N CYS A 63 -30.17 22.61 -13.94
CA CYS A 63 -30.21 21.84 -12.69
C CYS A 63 -29.90 20.35 -12.88
N LEU A 64 -30.29 19.76 -14.02
CA LEU A 64 -29.97 18.38 -14.41
C LEU A 64 -28.50 18.19 -14.84
N LEU A 65 -27.80 19.27 -15.20
CA LEU A 65 -26.36 19.24 -15.48
C LEU A 65 -25.51 19.51 -14.22
N ALA A 66 -26.11 20.08 -13.17
CA ALA A 66 -25.46 20.31 -11.88
C ALA A 66 -25.60 19.13 -10.89
N THR A 67 -26.30 18.06 -11.28
CA THR A 67 -26.61 16.91 -10.43
C THR A 67 -25.42 16.03 -10.00
N PRO A 68 -24.19 16.11 -10.56
CA PRO A 68 -23.04 15.42 -9.97
C PRO A 68 -22.54 16.05 -8.64
N TYR A 69 -23.08 17.19 -8.20
CA TYR A 69 -22.53 17.96 -7.08
C TYR A 69 -23.41 18.03 -5.81
N LEU A 70 -24.50 17.28 -5.73
CA LEU A 70 -25.34 17.23 -4.53
C LEU A 70 -25.51 15.79 -4.06
N GLY A 71 -24.61 15.34 -3.19
CA GLY A 71 -24.71 14.07 -2.50
C GLY A 71 -25.91 14.05 -1.54
N VAL A 72 -26.71 13.00 -1.66
CA VAL A 72 -27.75 12.64 -0.68
C VAL A 72 -27.06 12.06 0.54
N VAL A 73 -27.36 12.60 1.72
CA VAL A 73 -26.84 12.11 3.01
C VAL A 73 -27.61 10.85 3.40
N SER A 74 -26.95 9.69 3.36
CA SER A 74 -27.32 8.54 4.18
C SER A 74 -26.26 8.35 5.27
N HIS A 75 -26.70 8.33 6.53
CA HIS A 75 -25.83 8.09 7.67
C HIS A 75 -25.27 6.66 7.65
N ASN A 76 -23.96 6.55 7.40
CA ASN A 76 -22.98 5.57 7.91
C ASN A 76 -21.95 5.23 6.82
N GLU A 77 -20.97 6.10 6.61
CA GLU A 77 -19.75 5.74 5.87
C GLU A 77 -18.52 6.40 6.51
N ALA A 78 -17.43 5.64 6.53
CA ALA A 78 -16.07 6.06 6.85
C ALA A 78 -15.68 7.33 6.06
N PRO A 79 -14.72 8.14 6.53
CA PRO A 79 -14.41 9.41 5.88
C PRO A 79 -13.93 9.17 4.44
N ALA A 80 -14.72 9.66 3.48
CA ALA A 80 -14.33 9.73 2.08
C ALA A 80 -13.06 10.58 1.96
N LEU A 81 -11.94 9.93 1.63
CA LEU A 81 -10.71 10.60 1.22
C LEU A 81 -11.02 11.49 0.02
N ALA A 82 -10.73 12.79 0.16
CA ALA A 82 -10.91 13.76 -0.90
C ALA A 82 -10.14 13.32 -2.15
N LYS A 83 -10.81 13.27 -3.31
CA LYS A 83 -10.15 13.17 -4.61
C LYS A 83 -9.20 14.36 -4.74
N ASN A 84 -7.90 14.12 -4.57
CA ASN A 84 -6.88 15.13 -4.69
C ASN A 84 -6.80 15.61 -6.15
N ASP A 85 -6.94 16.91 -6.39
CA ASP A 85 -6.68 17.55 -7.68
C ASP A 85 -5.17 17.49 -7.98
N TYR A 86 -4.73 16.47 -8.72
CA TYR A 86 -3.35 16.25 -9.17
C TYR A 86 -2.95 17.18 -10.34
N SER A 87 -3.10 18.48 -10.18
CA SER A 87 -2.54 19.45 -11.14
C SER A 87 -1.01 19.45 -11.04
N PRO A 88 -0.26 19.40 -12.16
CA PRO A 88 1.20 19.46 -12.12
C PRO A 88 1.68 20.79 -11.52
N LEU A 89 2.78 20.76 -10.76
CA LEU A 89 3.37 21.98 -10.21
C LEU A 89 3.96 22.84 -11.32
N ILE A 90 3.65 24.13 -11.29
CA ILE A 90 4.42 25.13 -12.05
C ILE A 90 5.74 25.32 -11.32
N VAL A 91 6.78 24.60 -11.77
CA VAL A 91 8.15 24.81 -11.29
C VAL A 91 8.59 26.19 -11.79
N GLN A 92 8.65 27.18 -10.90
CA GLN A 92 9.47 28.36 -11.18
C GLN A 92 10.91 27.87 -11.30
N ALA A 93 11.54 28.12 -12.46
CA ALA A 93 12.89 27.67 -12.74
C ALA A 93 13.89 28.26 -11.73
N SER A 94 14.12 27.54 -10.64
CA SER A 94 15.23 27.78 -9.72
C SER A 94 16.25 26.67 -9.93
N ASN A 95 17.53 27.02 -10.05
CA ASN A 95 18.64 26.06 -10.19
C ASN A 95 19.05 25.43 -8.84
N ASN A 96 18.14 25.44 -7.87
CA ASN A 96 18.35 24.93 -6.53
C ASN A 96 17.63 23.61 -6.34
N TYR A 97 18.10 22.83 -5.38
CA TYR A 97 17.51 21.57 -4.95
C TYR A 97 17.10 21.66 -3.48
N LEU A 98 16.10 20.86 -3.12
CA LEU A 98 15.75 20.55 -1.75
C LEU A 98 16.37 19.20 -1.41
N LEU A 99 17.43 19.22 -0.59
CA LEU A 99 18.04 18.01 -0.03
C LEU A 99 17.36 17.69 1.30
N ILE A 100 16.80 16.49 1.42
CA ILE A 100 16.21 15.97 2.66
C ILE A 100 17.19 14.94 3.22
N PRO A 101 18.00 15.29 4.25
CA PRO A 101 18.90 14.34 4.89
C PRO A 101 18.11 13.25 5.61
N MET A 102 18.62 12.02 5.57
CA MET A 102 17.99 10.85 6.20
C MET A 102 18.94 10.17 7.19
N ASP A 103 19.90 10.94 7.72
CA ASP A 103 20.81 10.54 8.79
C ASP A 103 20.15 10.77 10.16
N ALA A 104 20.83 10.39 11.24
CA ALA A 104 20.28 10.43 12.60
C ALA A 104 19.83 11.83 13.09
N LYS A 105 20.12 12.92 12.35
CA LYS A 105 19.70 14.28 12.72
C LYS A 105 18.31 14.64 12.22
N GLN A 106 17.74 13.87 11.29
CA GLN A 106 16.42 14.17 10.70
C GLN A 106 15.32 14.12 11.76
N GLY A 107 14.56 15.21 11.89
CA GLY A 107 13.47 15.39 12.84
C GLY A 107 12.28 14.45 12.61
N ASN A 108 11.98 14.12 11.36
CA ASN A 108 10.87 13.22 11.02
C ASN A 108 11.16 12.37 9.78
N HIS A 109 11.77 11.21 9.99
CA HIS A 109 12.10 10.28 8.92
C HIS A 109 10.87 9.75 8.19
N LEU A 110 9.78 9.42 8.89
CA LEU A 110 8.62 8.80 8.26
C LEU A 110 7.88 9.80 7.36
N LYS A 111 7.67 11.03 7.82
CA LYS A 111 7.07 12.10 6.99
C LYS A 111 7.97 12.50 5.82
N ALA A 112 9.29 12.30 5.87
CA ALA A 112 10.18 12.59 4.75
C ALA A 112 9.84 11.76 3.49
N TYR A 113 9.41 10.50 3.67
CA TYR A 113 8.87 9.69 2.57
C TYR A 113 7.57 10.28 2.04
N GLY A 114 6.71 10.79 2.92
CA GLY A 114 5.48 11.51 2.56
C GLY A 114 5.70 12.78 1.74
N VAL A 115 6.67 13.60 2.13
CA VAL A 115 7.10 14.80 1.35
C VAL A 115 7.60 14.38 -0.02
N THR A 116 8.43 13.35 -0.07
CA THR A 116 9.01 12.82 -1.31
C THR A 116 7.93 12.26 -2.23
N TYR A 117 7.05 11.38 -1.71
CA TYR A 117 5.91 10.84 -2.44
C TYR A 117 5.02 11.97 -2.97
N TYR A 118 4.73 12.97 -2.14
CA TYR A 118 3.92 14.12 -2.57
C TYR A 118 4.59 14.83 -3.75
N ALA A 119 5.88 15.15 -3.68
CA ALA A 119 6.62 15.75 -4.80
C ALA A 119 6.50 14.93 -6.10
N LEU A 120 6.67 13.60 -6.01
CA LEU A 120 6.51 12.71 -7.16
C LEU A 120 5.07 12.68 -7.70
N SER A 121 4.06 12.75 -6.83
CA SER A 121 2.65 12.76 -7.24
C SER A 121 2.25 14.07 -7.93
N ARG A 122 3.03 15.13 -7.72
CA ARG A 122 2.91 16.43 -8.41
C ARG A 122 3.73 16.50 -9.71
N GLY A 123 4.34 15.39 -10.12
CA GLY A 123 5.11 15.28 -11.36
C GLY A 123 6.56 15.75 -11.27
N LEU A 124 7.08 16.02 -10.06
CA LEU A 124 8.51 16.28 -9.88
C LEU A 124 9.28 14.96 -9.94
N GLU A 125 10.40 14.93 -10.66
CA GLU A 125 11.34 13.82 -10.59
C GLU A 125 12.47 14.16 -9.62
N GLY A 126 12.82 13.21 -8.75
CA GLY A 126 13.86 13.36 -7.74
C GLY A 126 14.94 12.29 -7.86
N LYS A 127 15.82 12.29 -6.86
CA LYS A 127 16.90 11.32 -6.70
C LYS A 127 16.94 10.80 -5.28
N TRP A 128 17.23 9.51 -5.14
CA TRP A 128 17.54 8.87 -3.87
C TRP A 128 19.05 8.62 -3.81
N LEU A 129 19.71 9.26 -2.86
CA LEU A 129 21.17 9.26 -2.69
C LEU A 129 21.57 8.14 -1.71
N LEU A 130 21.65 6.92 -2.22
CA LEU A 130 21.93 5.71 -1.44
C LEU A 130 23.29 5.78 -0.74
N GLY A 131 23.30 5.55 0.57
CA GLY A 131 24.49 5.60 1.42
C GLY A 131 24.98 7.01 1.75
N TYR A 132 24.47 8.05 1.07
CA TYR A 132 24.76 9.42 1.41
C TYR A 132 23.80 9.91 2.49
N ARG A 133 24.34 10.24 3.67
CA ARG A 133 23.59 10.75 4.84
C ARG A 133 22.32 9.92 5.12
N GLY A 134 22.53 8.61 5.27
CA GLY A 134 21.48 7.65 5.56
C GLY A 134 20.52 7.39 4.41
N GLY A 135 20.78 7.86 3.18
CA GLY A 135 19.87 7.66 2.05
C GLY A 135 19.00 8.87 1.77
N SER A 136 19.62 10.05 1.66
CA SER A 136 18.91 11.31 1.44
C SER A 136 18.05 11.33 0.18
N PHE A 137 16.98 12.12 0.21
CA PHE A 137 16.23 12.48 -1.01
C PHE A 137 16.71 13.83 -1.54
N LEU A 138 16.81 13.95 -2.85
CA LEU A 138 17.12 15.20 -3.54
C LEU A 138 15.99 15.50 -4.52
N LEU A 139 15.28 16.59 -4.28
CA LEU A 139 14.15 17.04 -5.08
C LEU A 139 14.47 18.38 -5.75
N PRO A 140 13.92 18.69 -6.93
CA PRO A 140 13.94 20.06 -7.45
C PRO A 140 13.33 21.01 -6.41
N PHE A 141 13.93 22.19 -6.24
CA PHE A 141 13.37 23.16 -5.30
C PHE A 141 11.99 23.63 -5.78
N SER A 142 11.03 23.57 -4.86
CA SER A 142 9.69 24.10 -5.01
C SER A 142 9.25 24.63 -3.65
N GLU A 143 8.74 25.86 -3.63
CA GLU A 143 8.28 26.49 -2.39
C GLU A 143 7.14 25.69 -1.74
N GLU A 144 6.27 25.07 -2.53
CA GLU A 144 5.22 24.19 -2.04
C GLU A 144 5.79 22.97 -1.29
N ILE A 145 6.81 22.31 -1.88
CA ILE A 145 7.45 21.14 -1.27
C ILE A 145 8.22 21.55 -0.01
N ARG A 146 8.90 22.70 -0.03
CA ARG A 146 9.58 23.28 1.13
C ARG A 146 8.60 23.53 2.28
N LEU A 147 7.48 24.19 2.00
CA LEU A 147 6.44 24.46 3.00
C LEU A 147 5.83 23.18 3.56
N ARG A 148 5.62 22.15 2.72
CA ARG A 148 5.16 20.83 3.18
C ARG A 148 6.19 20.18 4.10
N ALA A 149 7.48 20.22 3.77
CA ALA A 149 8.55 19.71 4.63
C ALA A 149 8.57 20.43 5.99
N THR A 150 8.49 21.77 5.99
CA THR A 150 8.38 22.55 7.24
C THR A 150 7.16 22.14 8.07
N LYS A 151 5.98 22.03 7.45
CA LYS A 151 4.75 21.62 8.14
C LYS A 151 4.87 20.25 8.79
N PHE A 152 5.66 19.35 8.19
CA PHE A 152 5.83 17.98 8.67
C PHE A 152 7.04 17.77 9.57
N GLU A 153 7.70 18.86 9.97
CA GLU A 153 8.90 18.81 10.82
C GLU A 153 10.00 17.94 10.17
N VAL A 154 10.04 17.95 8.83
CA VAL A 154 11.08 17.29 8.04
C VAL A 154 12.20 18.29 7.80
N ASP A 155 13.39 17.98 8.30
CA ASP A 155 14.59 18.79 8.06
C ASP A 155 14.98 18.75 6.58
N TYR A 156 15.38 19.89 6.05
CA TYR A 156 15.82 20.04 4.66
C TYR A 156 16.92 21.10 4.52
N GLU A 157 17.65 21.02 3.43
CA GLU A 157 18.66 22.00 3.01
C GLU A 157 18.33 22.48 1.60
N ILE A 158 18.30 23.80 1.38
CA ILE A 158 18.24 24.36 0.02
C ILE A 158 19.67 24.45 -0.49
N ILE A 159 20.00 23.66 -1.51
CA ILE A 159 21.35 23.57 -2.05
C ILE A 159 21.41 24.09 -3.48
N THR A 160 22.52 24.71 -3.84
CA THR A 160 22.79 25.15 -5.21
C THR A 160 23.19 23.97 -6.09
N THR A 161 23.18 24.17 -7.41
CA THR A 161 23.75 23.19 -8.35
C THR A 161 25.23 22.88 -8.05
N SER A 162 26.05 23.86 -7.65
CA SER A 162 27.46 23.62 -7.31
C SER A 162 27.63 22.73 -6.07
N ALA A 163 26.79 22.92 -5.05
CA ALA A 163 26.76 22.06 -3.87
C ALA A 163 26.34 20.62 -4.24
N TYR A 164 25.33 20.46 -5.11
CA TYR A 164 24.94 19.15 -5.60
C TYR A 164 26.08 18.45 -6.39
N VAL A 165 26.85 19.18 -7.21
CA VAL A 165 28.02 18.61 -7.89
C VAL A 165 29.04 18.07 -6.90
N ALA A 166 29.30 18.76 -5.79
CA ALA A 166 30.20 18.28 -4.75
C ALA A 166 29.68 17.00 -4.04
N ILE A 167 28.38 16.93 -3.79
CA ILE A 167 27.72 15.71 -3.28
C ILE A 167 27.90 14.55 -4.26
N ARG A 168 27.68 14.81 -5.55
CA ARG A 168 27.81 13.81 -6.61
C ARG A 168 29.25 13.28 -6.72
N THR A 169 30.25 14.14 -6.59
CA THR A 169 31.67 13.71 -6.51
C THR A 169 31.88 12.74 -5.35
N THR A 170 31.36 13.08 -4.15
CA THR A 170 31.44 12.20 -2.98
C THR A 170 30.78 10.84 -3.24
N ILE A 171 29.61 10.83 -3.89
CA ILE A 171 28.89 9.61 -4.24
C ILE A 171 29.72 8.74 -5.19
N LEU A 172 30.38 9.34 -6.18
CA LEU A 172 31.20 8.62 -7.15
C LEU A 172 32.46 8.02 -6.51
N GLU A 173 33.06 8.70 -5.54
CA GLU A 173 34.29 8.26 -4.85
C GLU A 173 34.05 7.15 -3.81
N LYS A 174 32.87 7.12 -3.18
CA LYS A 174 32.55 6.18 -2.10
C LYS A 174 31.66 5.02 -2.56
N ASN A 175 31.35 4.08 -1.66
CA ASN A 175 30.36 3.03 -1.90
C ASN A 175 28.93 3.58 -1.77
N MET A 176 28.60 4.55 -2.62
CA MET A 176 27.31 5.23 -2.67
C MET A 176 26.77 5.18 -4.10
N ALA A 177 25.47 5.42 -4.24
CA ALA A 177 24.84 5.49 -5.55
C ALA A 177 23.72 6.53 -5.56
N GLU A 178 23.38 7.00 -6.76
CA GLU A 178 22.24 7.86 -6.99
C GLU A 178 21.24 7.08 -7.85
N VAL A 179 19.98 7.03 -7.41
CA VAL A 179 18.89 6.37 -8.11
C VAL A 179 17.81 7.39 -8.42
N ASP A 180 17.40 7.49 -9.68
CA ASP A 180 16.31 8.38 -10.06
C ASP A 180 14.97 7.84 -9.53
N ILE A 181 14.14 8.72 -8.99
CA ILE A 181 12.76 8.44 -8.56
C ILE A 181 11.81 9.36 -9.32
N LYS A 182 10.90 8.79 -10.13
CA LYS A 182 10.17 9.59 -11.15
C LYS A 182 8.69 9.83 -10.89
N LYS A 183 7.96 8.79 -10.50
CA LYS A 183 6.50 8.85 -10.37
C LYS A 183 6.08 8.23 -9.05
N ALA A 184 5.12 8.85 -8.37
CA ALA A 184 4.51 8.26 -7.19
C ALA A 184 3.82 6.93 -7.57
N PRO A 185 4.11 5.83 -6.87
CA PRO A 185 3.50 4.54 -7.15
C PRO A 185 2.05 4.53 -6.68
N ARG A 186 1.21 3.81 -7.42
CA ARG A 186 -0.15 3.47 -7.02
C ARG A 186 -0.10 2.33 -6.01
N VAL A 187 -0.60 2.58 -4.82
CA VAL A 187 -0.47 1.71 -3.64
C VAL A 187 -1.81 1.05 -3.37
N ALA A 188 -1.83 -0.27 -3.26
CA ALA A 188 -2.96 -1.04 -2.76
C ALA A 188 -2.59 -1.75 -1.46
N ILE A 189 -3.52 -1.76 -0.51
CA ILE A 189 -3.45 -2.58 0.71
C ILE A 189 -4.51 -3.66 0.59
N TYR A 190 -4.08 -4.91 0.75
CA TYR A 190 -5.02 -6.02 0.81
C TYR A 190 -5.72 -6.00 2.17
N THR A 191 -7.03 -5.79 2.19
CA THR A 191 -7.79 -5.60 3.43
C THR A 191 -9.15 -6.27 3.34
N PRO A 192 -9.50 -7.16 4.30
CA PRO A 192 -10.82 -7.76 4.34
C PRO A 192 -11.90 -6.68 4.62
N PRO A 193 -13.10 -6.81 4.03
CA PRO A 193 -14.17 -5.83 4.20
C PRO A 193 -14.67 -5.71 5.64
N ASN A 194 -14.48 -6.75 6.47
CA ASN A 194 -14.75 -6.71 7.89
C ASN A 194 -13.44 -6.39 8.64
N ILE A 195 -13.38 -5.22 9.27
CA ILE A 195 -12.20 -4.67 9.94
C ILE A 195 -11.66 -5.65 10.97
N ASN A 196 -10.38 -6.01 10.85
CA ASN A 196 -9.66 -6.75 11.88
C ASN A 196 -9.48 -5.86 13.14
N PRO A 197 -9.55 -6.42 14.35
CA PRO A 197 -9.43 -5.65 15.59
C PRO A 197 -7.99 -5.21 15.91
N TRP A 198 -7.01 -5.49 15.04
CA TRP A 198 -5.60 -5.15 15.22
C TRP A 198 -5.13 -4.18 14.14
N ALA A 199 -4.21 -3.28 14.51
CA ALA A 199 -3.67 -2.26 13.62
C ALA A 199 -2.68 -2.87 12.62
N ASP A 200 -2.75 -2.45 11.36
CA ASP A 200 -1.78 -2.82 10.33
C ASP A 200 -0.63 -1.80 10.33
N ALA A 201 0.57 -2.25 10.68
CA ALA A 201 1.79 -1.43 10.77
C ALA A 201 2.09 -0.62 9.51
N VAL A 202 1.77 -1.16 8.33
CA VAL A 202 1.96 -0.46 7.06
C VAL A 202 0.91 0.63 6.89
N THR A 203 -0.36 0.35 7.18
CA THR A 203 -1.40 1.39 7.12
C THR A 203 -1.11 2.53 8.11
N LEU A 204 -0.56 2.23 9.30
CA LEU A 204 -0.10 3.23 10.26
C LEU A 204 1.02 4.10 9.67
N ALA A 205 2.05 3.47 9.10
CA ALA A 205 3.16 4.19 8.48
C ALA A 205 2.72 5.07 7.29
N LEU A 206 1.86 4.55 6.42
CA LEU A 206 1.34 5.28 5.25
C LEU A 206 0.44 6.44 5.66
N THR A 207 -0.48 6.19 6.59
CA THR A 207 -1.39 7.21 7.11
C THR A 207 -0.61 8.33 7.79
N TYR A 208 0.37 7.96 8.63
CA TYR A 208 1.27 8.92 9.25
C TYR A 208 2.04 9.73 8.21
N ALA A 209 2.63 9.07 7.20
CA ALA A 209 3.36 9.73 6.13
C ALA A 209 2.45 10.54 5.16
N GLU A 210 1.12 10.47 5.29
CA GLU A 210 0.15 11.00 4.32
C GLU A 210 0.38 10.49 2.89
N ILE A 211 0.66 9.18 2.76
CA ILE A 211 0.75 8.49 1.48
C ILE A 211 -0.60 7.83 1.21
N PRO A 212 -1.32 8.20 0.12
CA PRO A 212 -2.60 7.61 -0.20
C PRO A 212 -2.45 6.17 -0.68
N TYR A 213 -3.46 5.36 -0.37
CA TYR A 213 -3.59 3.98 -0.83
C TYR A 213 -5.06 3.64 -1.04
N ASP A 214 -5.30 2.68 -1.93
CA ASP A 214 -6.60 2.04 -2.08
C ASP A 214 -6.62 0.71 -1.30
N THR A 215 -7.80 0.21 -1.01
CA THR A 215 -7.97 -1.15 -0.47
C THR A 215 -8.46 -2.10 -1.55
N VAL A 216 -7.95 -3.33 -1.52
CA VAL A 216 -8.37 -4.43 -2.39
C VAL A 216 -8.58 -5.70 -1.56
N TYR A 217 -9.40 -6.63 -2.03
CA TYR A 217 -9.56 -7.95 -1.39
C TYR A 217 -9.72 -9.06 -2.43
N ASP A 218 -10.15 -10.24 -2.00
CA ASP A 218 -10.35 -11.45 -2.83
C ASP A 218 -11.00 -11.15 -4.19
N SER A 219 -12.13 -10.43 -4.21
CA SER A 219 -12.88 -10.14 -5.44
C SER A 219 -12.10 -9.29 -6.44
N GLU A 220 -11.42 -8.26 -5.96
CA GLU A 220 -10.61 -7.35 -6.76
C GLU A 220 -9.43 -8.10 -7.39
N VAL A 221 -8.77 -8.96 -6.59
CA VAL A 221 -7.66 -9.79 -7.06
C VAL A 221 -8.12 -10.76 -8.14
N LEU A 222 -9.21 -11.50 -7.90
CA LEU A 222 -9.75 -12.47 -8.86
C LEU A 222 -10.29 -11.80 -10.13
N ALA A 223 -10.71 -10.54 -10.04
CA ALA A 223 -11.10 -9.73 -11.19
C ALA A 223 -9.91 -9.11 -11.95
N GLY A 224 -8.66 -9.35 -11.51
CA GLY A 224 -7.45 -8.85 -12.17
C GLY A 224 -7.13 -7.38 -11.90
N LYS A 225 -7.79 -6.73 -10.94
CA LYS A 225 -7.61 -5.28 -10.66
C LYS A 225 -6.21 -4.91 -10.14
N LEU A 226 -5.38 -5.89 -9.78
CA LEU A 226 -4.00 -5.64 -9.35
C LEU A 226 -3.14 -4.98 -10.46
N SER A 227 -3.54 -5.06 -11.74
CA SER A 227 -2.88 -4.34 -12.84
C SER A 227 -2.94 -2.81 -12.70
N ASP A 228 -3.88 -2.30 -11.89
CA ASP A 228 -4.05 -0.88 -11.65
C ASP A 228 -3.10 -0.33 -10.59
N TYR A 229 -2.26 -1.18 -10.01
CA TYR A 229 -1.36 -0.83 -8.92
C TYR A 229 0.10 -1.14 -9.28
N ASP A 230 1.00 -0.37 -8.68
CA ASP A 230 2.44 -0.58 -8.83
C ASP A 230 2.99 -1.37 -7.62
N TRP A 231 2.29 -1.30 -6.48
CA TRP A 231 2.70 -1.92 -5.22
C TRP A 231 1.50 -2.45 -4.42
N LEU A 232 1.64 -3.63 -3.84
CA LEU A 232 0.64 -4.31 -3.01
C LEU A 232 1.20 -4.69 -1.64
N HIS A 233 0.49 -4.33 -0.57
CA HIS A 233 0.76 -4.86 0.77
C HIS A 233 -0.15 -6.04 1.13
N LEU A 234 0.42 -7.07 1.76
CA LEU A 234 -0.31 -8.12 2.47
C LEU A 234 0.08 -8.12 3.96
N HIS A 235 -0.92 -8.05 4.84
CA HIS A 235 -0.72 -8.04 6.29
C HIS A 235 -1.64 -9.05 6.98
N HIS A 236 -1.09 -9.94 7.81
CA HIS A 236 -1.86 -10.94 8.58
C HIS A 236 -2.73 -11.93 7.81
N GLU A 237 -2.67 -11.92 6.48
CA GLU A 237 -3.54 -12.76 5.68
C GLU A 237 -3.15 -14.23 5.73
N ASP A 238 -4.16 -15.09 5.83
CA ASP A 238 -4.04 -16.53 5.71
C ASP A 238 -4.54 -16.99 4.33
N PHE A 239 -3.60 -17.23 3.42
CA PHE A 239 -3.88 -17.78 2.10
C PHE A 239 -4.04 -19.31 2.08
N THR A 240 -3.86 -19.99 3.21
CA THR A 240 -4.00 -21.45 3.32
C THR A 240 -5.45 -21.89 3.54
N GLY A 241 -6.30 -20.99 4.04
CA GLY A 241 -7.69 -21.29 4.38
C GLY A 241 -7.86 -22.00 5.73
N GLN A 242 -6.85 -21.91 6.61
CA GLN A 242 -6.85 -22.50 7.95
C GLN A 242 -7.26 -21.52 9.06
N PHE A 243 -7.81 -20.36 8.67
CA PHE A 243 -8.34 -19.32 9.55
C PHE A 243 -7.32 -18.82 10.58
N SER A 244 -6.12 -18.48 10.10
CA SER A 244 -5.02 -17.97 10.93
C SER A 244 -4.60 -18.94 12.05
N LYS A 245 -4.87 -20.24 11.88
CA LYS A 245 -4.65 -21.28 12.90
C LYS A 245 -5.31 -20.97 14.26
N PHE A 246 -6.42 -20.23 14.24
CA PHE A 246 -7.16 -19.81 15.43
C PHE A 246 -8.07 -20.89 16.03
N TRP A 247 -8.19 -22.05 15.36
CA TRP A 247 -9.07 -23.14 15.79
C TRP A 247 -8.82 -23.59 17.24
N ALA A 248 -7.56 -23.87 17.60
CA ALA A 248 -7.19 -24.37 18.93
C ALA A 248 -7.75 -23.52 20.08
N ASN A 249 -7.62 -22.19 19.94
CA ASN A 249 -7.91 -21.22 20.98
C ASN A 249 -9.35 -20.69 20.91
N TYR A 250 -9.94 -20.65 19.71
CA TYR A 250 -11.15 -19.86 19.46
C TYR A 250 -12.32 -20.64 18.84
N ARG A 251 -12.21 -21.95 18.58
CA ARG A 251 -13.31 -22.76 17.98
C ARG A 251 -14.68 -22.67 18.66
N SER A 252 -14.72 -22.37 19.97
CA SER A 252 -15.97 -22.21 20.73
C SER A 252 -16.53 -20.79 20.67
N GLN A 253 -15.73 -19.80 20.25
CA GLN A 253 -16.08 -18.38 20.27
C GLN A 253 -17.00 -18.02 19.11
N GLU A 254 -18.02 -17.21 19.39
CA GLU A 254 -19.05 -16.89 18.38
C GLU A 254 -18.51 -16.06 17.23
N TRP A 255 -17.63 -15.09 17.52
CA TRP A 255 -16.97 -14.28 16.49
C TRP A 255 -16.17 -15.14 15.51
N PHE A 256 -15.55 -16.23 15.99
CA PHE A 256 -14.74 -17.10 15.15
C PHE A 256 -15.60 -18.02 14.29
N LYS A 257 -16.73 -18.53 14.82
CA LYS A 257 -17.72 -19.26 14.02
C LYS A 257 -18.29 -18.39 12.90
N GLU A 258 -18.64 -17.14 13.21
CA GLU A 258 -19.10 -16.19 12.20
C GLU A 258 -18.00 -15.87 11.17
N HIS A 259 -16.75 -15.74 11.61
CA HIS A 259 -15.60 -15.57 10.72
C HIS A 259 -15.48 -16.73 9.72
N ILE A 260 -15.54 -17.99 10.19
CA ILE A 260 -15.55 -19.17 9.32
C ILE A 260 -16.75 -19.15 8.36
N ALA A 261 -17.95 -18.85 8.88
CA ALA A 261 -19.17 -18.78 8.07
C ALA A 261 -19.05 -17.73 6.97
N SER A 262 -18.50 -16.55 7.27
CA SER A 262 -18.27 -15.47 6.31
C SER A 262 -17.35 -15.89 5.19
N PHE A 263 -16.21 -16.51 5.50
CA PHE A 263 -15.27 -16.98 4.48
C PHE A 263 -15.87 -18.08 3.60
N ARG A 264 -16.67 -18.98 4.17
CA ARG A 264 -17.42 -19.99 3.39
C ARG A 264 -18.43 -19.35 2.44
N ARG A 265 -19.14 -18.31 2.88
CA ARG A 265 -20.07 -17.56 2.02
C ARG A 265 -19.32 -16.86 0.87
N GLU A 266 -18.20 -16.20 1.15
CA GLU A 266 -17.40 -15.54 0.11
C GLU A 266 -16.81 -16.55 -0.88
N ALA A 267 -16.29 -17.68 -0.40
CA ALA A 267 -15.81 -18.76 -1.28
C ALA A 267 -16.92 -19.28 -2.20
N ALA A 268 -18.10 -19.57 -1.65
CA ALA A 268 -19.24 -20.04 -2.43
C ALA A 268 -19.72 -18.98 -3.45
N LYS A 269 -19.77 -17.71 -3.04
CA LYS A 269 -20.13 -16.58 -3.92
C LYS A 269 -19.14 -16.40 -5.08
N ALA A 270 -17.86 -16.67 -4.83
CA ALA A 270 -16.80 -16.66 -5.84
C ALA A 270 -16.73 -17.97 -6.67
N GLY A 271 -17.62 -18.95 -6.40
CA GLY A 271 -17.73 -20.19 -7.17
C GLY A 271 -16.80 -21.32 -6.74
N TYR A 272 -16.20 -21.23 -5.54
CA TYR A 272 -15.32 -22.26 -4.99
C TYR A 272 -16.05 -23.18 -4.02
N SER A 273 -15.66 -24.46 -4.01
CA SER A 273 -16.28 -25.47 -3.14
C SER A 273 -15.76 -25.43 -1.69
N SER A 274 -14.60 -24.81 -1.46
CA SER A 274 -13.99 -24.66 -0.14
C SER A 274 -13.22 -23.34 -0.02
N VAL A 275 -12.97 -22.91 1.22
CA VAL A 275 -12.22 -21.68 1.53
C VAL A 275 -10.77 -21.80 1.07
N HIS A 276 -10.12 -22.96 1.29
CA HIS A 276 -8.75 -23.15 0.86
C HIS A 276 -8.60 -23.10 -0.67
N GLN A 277 -9.58 -23.60 -1.44
CA GLN A 277 -9.57 -23.47 -2.91
C GLN A 277 -9.69 -22.01 -3.33
N HIS A 278 -10.59 -21.26 -2.69
CA HIS A 278 -10.76 -19.84 -2.92
C HIS A 278 -9.45 -19.06 -2.64
N LYS A 279 -8.86 -19.25 -1.46
CA LYS A 279 -7.61 -18.57 -1.08
C LYS A 279 -6.42 -18.96 -1.94
N LYS A 280 -6.33 -20.21 -2.41
CA LYS A 280 -5.33 -20.63 -3.40
C LYS A 280 -5.49 -19.91 -4.73
N ALA A 281 -6.72 -19.64 -5.16
CA ALA A 281 -6.97 -18.86 -6.37
C ALA A 281 -6.56 -17.40 -6.22
N VAL A 282 -6.83 -16.80 -5.06
CA VAL A 282 -6.37 -15.44 -4.74
C VAL A 282 -4.84 -15.38 -4.72
N ALA A 283 -4.17 -16.35 -4.06
CA ALA A 283 -2.71 -16.42 -4.05
C ALA A 283 -2.10 -16.53 -5.46
N ARG A 284 -2.70 -17.33 -6.36
CA ARG A 284 -2.32 -17.36 -7.77
C ARG A 284 -2.49 -16.00 -8.44
N GLY A 285 -3.63 -15.33 -8.25
CA GLY A 285 -3.89 -14.01 -8.82
C GLY A 285 -2.85 -12.97 -8.38
N ILE A 286 -2.42 -13.01 -7.12
CA ILE A 286 -1.33 -12.15 -6.61
C ILE A 286 -0.02 -12.52 -7.29
N ARG A 287 0.34 -13.81 -7.34
CA ARG A 287 1.56 -14.28 -8.00
C ARG A 287 1.62 -13.86 -9.46
N ASP A 288 0.55 -14.04 -10.22
CA ASP A 288 0.49 -13.69 -11.63
C ASP A 288 0.64 -12.17 -11.84
N ALA A 289 0.11 -11.35 -10.92
CA ALA A 289 0.31 -9.90 -10.92
C ALA A 289 1.78 -9.54 -10.64
N VAL A 290 2.43 -10.19 -9.67
CA VAL A 290 3.88 -10.01 -9.40
C VAL A 290 4.70 -10.44 -10.61
N GLU A 291 4.43 -11.62 -11.17
CA GLU A 291 5.10 -12.09 -12.39
C GLU A 291 4.98 -11.09 -13.55
N SER A 292 3.86 -10.37 -13.61
CA SER A 292 3.59 -9.35 -14.63
C SER A 292 4.22 -7.99 -14.35
N GLY A 293 4.73 -7.72 -13.14
CA GLY A 293 5.44 -6.49 -12.81
C GLY A 293 5.05 -5.80 -11.49
N LEU A 294 4.08 -6.34 -10.74
CA LEU A 294 3.69 -5.79 -9.43
C LEU A 294 4.83 -5.94 -8.41
N PHE A 295 4.95 -4.99 -7.50
CA PHE A 295 5.85 -5.06 -6.35
C PHE A 295 5.05 -5.51 -5.12
N LEU A 296 5.34 -6.70 -4.61
CA LEU A 296 4.68 -7.26 -3.44
C LEU A 296 5.49 -6.97 -2.17
N PHE A 297 4.83 -6.48 -1.12
CA PHE A 297 5.39 -6.40 0.22
C PHE A 297 4.50 -7.15 1.20
N ALA A 298 5.03 -8.17 1.87
CA ALA A 298 4.27 -8.96 2.83
C ALA A 298 4.91 -8.89 4.22
N MET A 299 4.06 -8.89 5.25
CA MET A 299 4.47 -8.92 6.66
C MET A 299 3.68 -9.95 7.46
N CYS A 300 4.25 -10.36 8.59
CA CYS A 300 3.67 -11.36 9.49
C CYS A 300 3.28 -12.65 8.73
N THR A 301 2.12 -13.25 9.01
CA THR A 301 1.66 -14.52 8.41
C THR A 301 1.63 -14.52 6.89
N ALA A 302 1.33 -13.38 6.26
CA ALA A 302 1.22 -13.29 4.82
C ALA A 302 2.52 -13.70 4.09
N THR A 303 3.67 -13.59 4.77
CA THR A 303 4.98 -13.98 4.22
C THR A 303 5.11 -15.48 3.97
N GLU A 304 4.64 -16.33 4.90
CA GLU A 304 4.71 -17.79 4.72
C GLU A 304 3.43 -18.35 4.08
N THR A 305 2.25 -17.81 4.42
CA THR A 305 0.99 -18.42 3.99
C THR A 305 0.76 -18.30 2.49
N ILE A 306 1.27 -17.25 1.84
CA ILE A 306 1.20 -17.12 0.38
C ILE A 306 2.03 -18.20 -0.31
N ASP A 307 3.25 -18.47 0.17
CA ASP A 307 4.11 -19.51 -0.36
C ASP A 307 3.57 -20.91 -0.06
N ILE A 308 3.02 -21.15 1.13
CA ILE A 308 2.32 -22.40 1.45
C ILE A 308 1.13 -22.61 0.50
N SER A 309 0.34 -21.58 0.25
CA SER A 309 -0.79 -21.64 -0.68
C SER A 309 -0.33 -21.96 -2.11
N LEU A 310 0.75 -21.34 -2.58
CA LEU A 310 1.37 -21.58 -3.89
C LEU A 310 2.02 -22.97 -4.00
N ALA A 311 2.56 -23.52 -2.93
CA ALA A 311 3.09 -24.89 -2.93
C ALA A 311 2.00 -25.96 -2.89
N THR A 312 0.82 -25.64 -2.36
CA THR A 312 -0.27 -26.62 -2.08
C THR A 312 -1.44 -26.52 -3.06
N GLN A 313 -1.22 -25.97 -4.25
CA GLN A 313 -2.28 -25.62 -5.23
C GLN A 313 -3.25 -26.77 -5.52
N ASN A 314 -2.73 -27.99 -5.59
CA ASN A 314 -3.48 -29.21 -5.93
C ASN A 314 -3.59 -30.21 -4.77
N THR A 315 -3.39 -29.73 -3.54
CA THR A 315 -3.24 -30.60 -2.36
C THR A 315 -4.04 -30.02 -1.20
N ASP A 316 -4.94 -30.78 -0.61
CA ASP A 316 -5.66 -30.33 0.58
C ASP A 316 -4.79 -30.49 1.84
N ILE A 317 -4.57 -29.38 2.53
CA ILE A 317 -3.75 -29.28 3.75
C ILE A 317 -4.57 -28.83 4.95
N VAL A 318 -5.88 -28.61 4.78
CA VAL A 318 -6.77 -28.21 5.87
C VAL A 318 -7.22 -29.46 6.62
N SER A 319 -7.31 -29.35 7.94
CA SER A 319 -7.70 -30.48 8.76
C SER A 319 -9.22 -30.72 8.70
N GLN A 320 -9.63 -31.98 8.84
CA GLN A 320 -11.04 -32.37 8.77
C GLN A 320 -11.90 -31.69 9.84
N GLU A 321 -11.33 -31.34 10.99
CA GLU A 321 -12.02 -30.58 12.03
C GLU A 321 -12.49 -29.20 11.54
N ILE A 322 -11.75 -28.58 10.61
CA ILE A 322 -11.99 -27.20 10.15
C ILE A 322 -13.04 -27.16 9.03
N ASP A 323 -12.93 -28.02 8.02
CA ASP A 323 -13.80 -27.94 6.83
C ASP A 323 -14.60 -29.22 6.53
N GLY A 324 -14.42 -30.27 7.32
CA GLY A 324 -15.13 -31.53 7.20
C GLY A 324 -14.60 -32.48 6.14
N THR A 325 -13.55 -32.10 5.40
CA THR A 325 -12.94 -32.95 4.36
C THR A 325 -11.63 -33.57 4.85
N PRO A 326 -11.30 -34.81 4.41
CA PRO A 326 -10.08 -35.46 4.88
C PRO A 326 -8.85 -34.77 4.29
N LEU A 327 -7.90 -34.43 5.16
CA LEU A 327 -6.54 -34.01 4.80
C LEU A 327 -5.92 -34.98 3.77
N ASP A 328 -5.23 -34.47 2.76
CA ASP A 328 -4.50 -35.35 1.82
C ASP A 328 -3.29 -35.97 2.52
N ASN A 329 -3.36 -37.27 2.86
CA ASN A 329 -2.26 -37.99 3.52
C ASN A 329 -0.94 -38.01 2.73
N ASN A 330 -0.97 -37.74 1.43
CA ASN A 330 0.21 -37.64 0.57
C ASN A 330 0.69 -36.20 0.37
N TRP A 331 0.15 -35.22 1.11
CA TRP A 331 0.56 -33.81 0.99
C TRP A 331 2.08 -33.60 1.01
N PRO A 332 2.90 -34.30 1.82
CA PRO A 332 4.35 -34.03 1.88
C PRO A 332 5.06 -34.30 0.54
N LYS A 333 4.51 -35.19 -0.29
CA LYS A 333 5.09 -35.57 -1.59
C LYS A 333 4.49 -34.77 -2.76
N ARG A 334 3.55 -33.87 -2.49
CA ARG A 334 2.76 -33.14 -3.50
C ARG A 334 2.97 -31.62 -3.45
N LEU A 335 3.89 -31.15 -2.61
CA LEU A 335 4.24 -29.73 -2.56
C LEU A 335 5.04 -29.35 -3.79
N ASP A 336 4.61 -28.30 -4.48
CA ASP A 336 5.30 -27.74 -5.63
C ASP A 336 5.94 -26.40 -5.27
N TYR A 337 7.17 -26.47 -4.76
CA TYR A 337 7.91 -25.27 -4.41
C TYR A 337 8.29 -24.41 -5.62
N THR A 338 8.20 -24.89 -6.87
CA THR A 338 8.54 -24.06 -8.04
C THR A 338 7.63 -22.84 -8.19
N GLN A 339 6.43 -22.90 -7.60
CA GLN A 339 5.42 -21.85 -7.67
C GLN A 339 5.59 -20.77 -6.60
N THR A 340 6.39 -20.99 -5.55
CA THR A 340 6.54 -20.08 -4.41
C THR A 340 7.49 -18.92 -4.71
N PHE A 341 7.40 -17.84 -3.93
CA PHE A 341 8.28 -16.69 -4.05
C PHE A 341 9.64 -16.93 -3.40
N ALA A 342 9.63 -17.24 -2.10
CA ALA A 342 10.80 -17.12 -1.24
C ALA A 342 11.27 -18.45 -0.67
N PHE A 343 10.35 -19.39 -0.43
CA PHE A 343 10.65 -20.57 0.37
C PHE A 343 10.54 -21.89 -0.41
N GLU A 344 11.40 -22.84 -0.09
CA GLU A 344 11.39 -24.21 -0.59
C GLU A 344 11.72 -25.21 0.53
N ASP A 345 11.41 -26.50 0.32
CA ASP A 345 11.71 -27.61 1.23
C ASP A 345 11.19 -27.48 2.67
N PHE A 346 10.26 -26.55 2.91
CA PHE A 346 9.60 -26.38 4.21
C PHE A 346 8.56 -27.47 4.49
N TYR A 347 8.37 -27.77 5.76
CA TYR A 347 7.38 -28.72 6.25
C TYR A 347 6.19 -28.01 6.92
N LEU A 348 4.98 -28.51 6.63
CA LEU A 348 3.75 -27.92 7.16
C LEU A 348 3.40 -28.48 8.55
N GLU A 349 2.88 -27.61 9.40
CA GLU A 349 2.15 -27.99 10.60
C GLU A 349 0.67 -28.10 10.24
N THR A 350 0.15 -29.32 10.06
CA THR A 350 -1.23 -29.55 9.64
C THR A 350 -2.21 -29.69 10.81
N SER A 351 -1.73 -29.79 12.05
CA SER A 351 -2.62 -29.87 13.21
C SER A 351 -3.42 -28.56 13.35
N PRO A 352 -4.74 -28.63 13.58
CA PRO A 352 -5.53 -27.44 13.91
C PRO A 352 -5.34 -27.01 15.39
N TYR A 353 -4.63 -27.83 16.17
CA TYR A 353 -4.36 -27.59 17.60
C TYR A 353 -3.02 -26.90 17.85
N VAL A 354 -2.23 -26.67 16.80
CA VAL A 354 -0.97 -25.94 16.87
C VAL A 354 -1.15 -24.62 16.11
N ASN A 355 -0.89 -23.51 16.80
CA ASN A 355 -0.98 -22.18 16.21
C ASN A 355 0.32 -21.83 15.47
N SER A 356 0.68 -22.62 14.46
CA SER A 356 1.83 -22.41 13.59
C SER A 356 1.51 -23.03 12.23
N PHE A 357 2.04 -22.47 11.15
CA PHE A 357 1.74 -22.93 9.79
C PHE A 357 2.80 -23.89 9.24
N SER A 358 4.07 -23.59 9.49
CA SER A 358 5.20 -24.36 8.95
C SER A 358 6.44 -24.16 9.79
N ASP A 359 7.53 -24.83 9.41
CA ASP A 359 8.87 -24.59 9.95
C ASP A 359 9.60 -23.40 9.28
N ILE A 360 8.96 -22.66 8.37
CA ILE A 360 9.46 -21.37 7.86
C ILE A 360 9.65 -20.40 9.02
N ASP A 361 8.67 -20.26 9.92
CA ASP A 361 8.82 -19.40 11.10
C ASP A 361 9.90 -19.96 12.05
N PHE A 362 11.06 -19.32 12.12
CA PHE A 362 12.15 -19.83 12.96
C PHE A 362 11.81 -19.75 14.45
N ASN A 363 11.04 -18.74 14.85
CA ASN A 363 10.75 -18.45 16.25
C ASN A 363 9.61 -19.30 16.83
N GLN A 364 8.68 -19.77 16.01
CA GLN A 364 7.57 -20.62 16.43
C GLN A 364 6.82 -20.03 17.64
N VAL A 365 6.56 -18.72 17.63
CA VAL A 365 6.19 -17.96 18.84
C VAL A 365 4.90 -18.47 19.49
N ASN A 366 4.02 -19.03 18.68
CA ASN A 366 2.72 -19.56 19.08
C ASN A 366 2.72 -21.09 19.30
N ASN A 367 3.89 -21.73 19.25
CA ASN A 367 4.07 -23.15 19.56
C ASN A 367 4.93 -23.31 20.82
N ALA A 368 4.29 -23.53 21.97
CA ALA A 368 4.97 -23.59 23.26
C ALA A 368 6.12 -24.59 23.34
N ALA A 369 6.05 -25.70 22.59
CA ALA A 369 7.10 -26.73 22.60
C ALA A 369 8.33 -26.37 21.75
N LYS A 370 8.17 -25.44 20.79
CA LYS A 370 9.22 -25.05 19.82
C LYS A 370 9.60 -23.58 19.91
N ARG A 371 8.95 -22.80 20.78
CA ARG A 371 9.10 -21.35 20.90
C ARG A 371 10.56 -20.97 21.17
N LYS A 372 11.05 -20.00 20.39
CA LYS A 372 12.35 -19.34 20.56
C LYS A 372 12.16 -17.84 20.73
N GLU A 373 13.00 -17.24 21.56
CA GLU A 373 12.99 -15.80 21.81
C GLU A 373 13.36 -14.97 20.57
N VAL A 374 12.77 -13.78 20.50
CA VAL A 374 12.99 -12.83 19.40
C VAL A 374 14.18 -11.95 19.75
N SER A 375 15.18 -11.94 18.88
CA SER A 375 16.35 -11.09 19.02
C SER A 375 16.23 -9.84 18.15
N ASP A 376 17.06 -8.84 18.45
CA ASP A 376 17.38 -7.77 17.51
C ASP A 376 17.92 -8.35 16.20
N PHE A 377 17.88 -7.52 15.15
CA PHE A 377 18.41 -7.87 13.85
C PHE A 377 19.22 -6.72 13.24
N ILE A 378 20.14 -7.10 12.37
CA ILE A 378 21.12 -6.21 11.75
C ILE A 378 20.88 -6.21 10.24
N LEU A 379 20.82 -5.01 9.66
CA LEU A 379 20.74 -4.82 8.22
C LEU A 379 22.06 -5.19 7.55
N PHE A 380 21.99 -5.94 6.45
CA PHE A 380 23.16 -6.25 5.66
C PHE A 380 23.66 -5.02 4.90
N GLU A 381 24.98 -4.82 4.90
CA GLU A 381 25.63 -3.69 4.21
C GLU A 381 25.97 -4.06 2.76
N PHE A 382 25.06 -3.71 1.85
CA PHE A 382 25.25 -3.95 0.41
C PHE A 382 26.12 -2.87 -0.26
N SER A 383 26.78 -3.24 -1.36
CA SER A 383 27.43 -2.23 -2.21
C SER A 383 26.40 -1.48 -3.04
N ALA A 384 26.23 -0.17 -2.78
CA ALA A 384 25.32 0.68 -3.54
C ALA A 384 25.60 0.67 -5.05
N LYS A 385 26.86 0.43 -5.43
CA LYS A 385 27.32 0.38 -6.83
C LYS A 385 27.00 -0.95 -7.51
N ILE A 386 27.05 -2.05 -6.77
CA ILE A 386 26.86 -3.42 -7.32
C ILE A 386 25.41 -3.86 -7.16
N ASP A 387 24.81 -3.57 -6.01
CA ASP A 387 23.51 -4.05 -5.53
C ASP A 387 22.61 -2.88 -5.09
N PRO A 388 22.28 -1.94 -6.00
CA PRO A 388 21.52 -0.74 -5.65
C PRO A 388 20.12 -1.02 -5.09
N ILE A 389 19.50 -2.15 -5.48
CA ILE A 389 18.16 -2.53 -4.99
C ILE A 389 18.22 -2.96 -3.52
N PRO A 390 19.03 -3.98 -3.13
CA PRO A 390 19.23 -4.30 -1.71
C PRO A 390 19.67 -3.09 -0.89
N THR A 391 20.60 -2.27 -1.40
CA THR A 391 21.03 -1.04 -0.70
C THR A 391 19.90 -0.05 -0.50
N LEU A 392 19.01 0.13 -1.48
CA LEU A 392 17.83 1.00 -1.35
C LEU A 392 16.89 0.49 -0.26
N LEU A 393 16.60 -0.82 -0.27
CA LEU A 393 15.69 -1.44 0.70
C LEU A 393 16.23 -1.42 2.13
N THR A 394 17.55 -1.38 2.31
CA THR A 394 18.22 -1.30 3.63
C THR A 394 18.67 0.11 4.03
N GLN A 395 18.31 1.17 3.30
CA GLN A 395 18.62 2.54 3.74
C GLN A 395 17.99 2.82 5.10
N ASN A 396 18.81 3.14 6.09
CA ASN A 396 18.38 3.45 7.44
C ASN A 396 19.40 4.34 8.16
N HIS A 397 18.95 5.02 9.20
CA HIS A 397 19.78 5.82 10.10
C HIS A 397 20.32 4.97 11.26
N ASN A 398 19.77 3.77 11.45
CA ASN A 398 20.22 2.77 12.40
C ASN A 398 20.31 1.41 11.71
N ASN A 399 21.45 0.73 11.83
CA ASN A 399 21.67 -0.59 11.23
C ASN A 399 21.21 -1.74 12.13
N ARG A 400 20.99 -1.51 13.43
CA ARG A 400 20.48 -2.49 14.39
C ARG A 400 19.08 -2.10 14.81
N ILE A 401 18.13 -2.99 14.57
CA ILE A 401 16.71 -2.76 14.82
C ILE A 401 16.24 -3.74 15.89
N SER A 402 15.42 -3.26 16.81
CA SER A 402 14.83 -4.12 17.84
C SER A 402 13.99 -5.22 17.22
N GLY A 403 14.11 -6.42 17.77
CA GLY A 403 13.21 -7.52 17.44
C GLY A 403 11.78 -7.22 17.86
N PHE A 404 10.82 -7.65 17.04
CA PHE A 404 9.39 -7.57 17.33
C PHE A 404 8.68 -8.84 16.87
N TYR A 405 7.67 -9.24 17.63
CA TYR A 405 6.93 -10.49 17.44
C TYR A 405 5.93 -10.37 16.28
N GLY A 406 5.52 -11.53 15.77
CA GLY A 406 4.41 -11.72 14.85
C GLY A 406 4.09 -13.22 14.78
N GLN A 407 2.95 -13.62 14.22
CA GLN A 407 2.67 -15.07 14.08
C GLN A 407 3.76 -15.77 13.24
N THR A 408 4.22 -15.10 12.17
CA THR A 408 5.50 -15.40 11.51
C THR A 408 6.47 -14.28 11.86
N THR A 409 7.48 -14.59 12.65
CA THR A 409 8.38 -13.59 13.25
C THR A 409 9.69 -13.47 12.50
N SER A 410 10.28 -14.58 12.08
CA SER A 410 11.52 -14.60 11.31
C SER A 410 11.58 -15.88 10.49
N PHE A 411 12.50 -15.96 9.54
CA PHE A 411 12.57 -17.05 8.58
C PHE A 411 13.76 -17.94 8.88
N HIS A 412 13.53 -19.25 8.90
CA HIS A 412 14.60 -20.23 8.97
C HIS A 412 15.37 -20.22 7.63
N THR A 413 16.66 -19.92 7.69
CA THR A 413 17.48 -19.66 6.49
C THR A 413 17.60 -20.87 5.56
N ASN A 414 17.56 -22.09 6.11
CA ASN A 414 17.56 -23.35 5.34
C ASN A 414 16.42 -23.49 4.33
N TYR A 415 15.30 -22.79 4.51
CA TYR A 415 14.15 -22.89 3.61
C TYR A 415 14.08 -21.74 2.62
N ILE A 416 15.03 -20.79 2.65
CA ILE A 416 15.08 -19.67 1.71
C ILE A 416 15.69 -20.15 0.40
N LYS A 417 14.97 -19.94 -0.71
CA LYS A 417 15.40 -20.33 -2.05
C LYS A 417 16.73 -19.73 -2.46
N GLU A 418 17.47 -20.48 -3.25
CA GLU A 418 18.63 -19.93 -3.97
C GLU A 418 18.19 -18.74 -4.86
N GLY A 419 18.91 -17.62 -4.75
CA GLY A 419 18.61 -16.38 -5.48
C GLY A 419 17.75 -15.37 -4.71
N VAL A 420 17.16 -15.74 -3.57
CA VAL A 420 16.52 -14.80 -2.65
C VAL A 420 17.59 -14.09 -1.83
N THR A 421 17.52 -12.76 -1.77
CA THR A 421 18.49 -11.94 -1.04
C THR A 421 18.01 -11.70 0.38
N VAL A 422 18.81 -12.11 1.37
CA VAL A 422 18.58 -11.76 2.77
C VAL A 422 19.10 -10.35 3.04
N LEU A 423 18.19 -9.44 3.36
CA LEU A 423 18.45 -8.03 3.64
C LEU A 423 18.80 -7.76 5.11
N ALA A 424 18.35 -8.63 6.03
CA ALA A 424 18.68 -8.52 7.45
C ALA A 424 18.66 -9.88 8.16
N TYR A 425 19.61 -10.05 9.08
CA TYR A 425 19.75 -11.24 9.92
C TYR A 425 19.51 -10.88 11.39
N SER A 426 18.78 -11.73 12.08
CA SER A 426 18.68 -11.75 13.53
C SER A 426 20.01 -12.18 14.17
N LEU A 427 20.22 -11.82 15.45
CA LEU A 427 21.38 -12.29 16.23
C LEU A 427 21.37 -13.82 16.50
N ASN A 428 20.27 -14.50 16.18
CA ASN A 428 20.14 -15.96 16.25
C ASN A 428 20.23 -16.63 14.86
N ASP A 429 20.80 -15.93 13.87
CA ASP A 429 21.03 -16.38 12.49
C ASP A 429 19.78 -16.69 11.64
N SER A 430 18.58 -16.37 12.14
CA SER A 430 17.37 -16.33 11.31
C SER A 430 17.33 -15.09 10.41
N ALA A 431 16.67 -15.17 9.25
CA ALA A 431 16.45 -14.00 8.40
C ALA A 431 15.22 -13.22 8.87
N ARG A 432 15.28 -11.88 8.85
CA ARG A 432 14.13 -11.02 9.20
C ARG A 432 13.51 -10.32 8.02
N TYR A 433 14.33 -10.04 7.01
CA TYR A 433 13.95 -9.19 5.90
C TYR A 433 14.61 -9.76 4.65
N ILE A 434 13.82 -10.11 3.65
CA ILE A 434 14.27 -10.78 2.44
C ILE A 434 13.58 -10.19 1.22
N THR A 435 14.23 -10.25 0.06
CA THR A 435 13.67 -9.76 -1.20
C THR A 435 14.11 -10.64 -2.37
N GLY A 436 13.31 -10.66 -3.42
CA GLY A 436 13.60 -11.40 -4.64
C GLY A 436 12.80 -10.90 -5.83
N LYS A 437 13.16 -11.42 -7.01
CA LYS A 437 12.40 -11.21 -8.24
C LYS A 437 11.51 -12.40 -8.51
N TYR A 438 10.34 -12.13 -9.08
CA TYR A 438 9.47 -13.16 -9.62
C TYR A 438 8.90 -12.65 -10.94
N GLY A 439 9.27 -13.31 -12.06
CA GLY A 439 9.02 -12.79 -13.39
C GLY A 439 9.56 -11.37 -13.59
N LYS A 440 8.67 -10.42 -13.90
CA LYS A 440 8.98 -9.00 -14.11
C LYS A 440 8.87 -8.15 -12.85
N GLY A 441 8.20 -8.65 -11.81
CA GLY A 441 8.00 -7.94 -10.55
C GLY A 441 9.03 -8.30 -9.49
N ASN A 442 8.76 -7.84 -8.28
CA ASN A 442 9.59 -8.07 -7.10
C ASN A 442 8.70 -8.42 -5.91
N PHE A 443 9.26 -9.15 -4.97
CA PHE A 443 8.65 -9.34 -3.66
C PHE A 443 9.64 -8.96 -2.55
N THR A 444 9.10 -8.52 -1.43
CA THR A 444 9.86 -8.28 -0.21
C THR A 444 9.05 -8.79 0.97
N PHE A 445 9.64 -9.69 1.77
CA PHE A 445 9.02 -10.24 2.97
C PHE A 445 9.74 -9.73 4.21
N TYR A 446 8.97 -9.24 5.18
CA TYR A 446 9.49 -8.68 6.43
C TYR A 446 8.79 -9.32 7.63
N GLY A 447 9.53 -10.12 8.38
CA GLY A 447 9.03 -10.91 9.51
C GLY A 447 8.68 -10.05 10.72
N GLY A 448 7.66 -10.49 11.46
CA GLY A 448 7.07 -9.76 12.58
C GLY A 448 5.86 -8.92 12.19
N HIS A 449 5.17 -8.41 13.21
CA HIS A 449 3.91 -7.69 13.05
C HIS A 449 4.10 -6.17 12.97
N ASP A 450 4.48 -5.53 14.08
CA ASP A 450 4.65 -4.08 14.17
C ASP A 450 6.01 -3.77 14.82
N PRO A 451 6.86 -2.93 14.20
CA PRO A 451 8.18 -2.64 14.74
C PRO A 451 8.23 -1.91 16.08
N GLU A 452 7.18 -1.16 16.44
CA GLU A 452 7.11 -0.35 17.65
C GLU A 452 6.07 -0.87 18.66
N ASP A 453 5.27 -1.86 18.28
CA ASP A 453 4.48 -2.71 19.19
C ASP A 453 5.07 -4.13 19.24
N LYS A 454 6.06 -4.30 20.12
CA LYS A 454 6.90 -5.50 20.17
C LYS A 454 6.12 -6.78 20.48
N HIS A 455 5.10 -6.72 21.32
CA HIS A 455 4.39 -7.92 21.81
C HIS A 455 3.08 -8.16 21.07
N HIS A 456 2.40 -7.08 20.69
CA HIS A 456 1.14 -7.07 19.98
C HIS A 456 0.10 -8.06 20.50
N TYR A 457 -0.52 -7.75 21.64
CA TYR A 457 -1.63 -8.55 22.13
C TYR A 457 -2.93 -8.15 21.42
N VAL A 458 -3.78 -9.15 21.16
CA VAL A 458 -5.11 -8.90 20.57
C VAL A 458 -5.91 -7.97 21.46
N GLY A 459 -6.29 -6.80 20.92
CA GLY A 459 -7.04 -5.76 21.64
C GLY A 459 -6.20 -4.58 22.13
N ASP A 460 -4.88 -4.61 21.94
CA ASP A 460 -4.01 -3.46 22.23
C ASP A 460 -4.35 -2.28 21.30
N GLN A 461 -4.22 -1.05 21.84
CA GLN A 461 -4.38 0.15 21.03
C GLN A 461 -3.20 0.31 20.08
N ALA A 462 -3.49 0.79 18.86
CA ALA A 462 -2.45 1.12 17.90
C ALA A 462 -1.43 2.12 18.49
N PRO A 463 -0.13 1.98 18.20
CA PRO A 463 0.87 2.93 18.66
C PRO A 463 0.59 4.33 18.10
N ASN A 464 0.81 5.35 18.91
CA ASN A 464 0.76 6.73 18.45
C ASN A 464 2.05 7.08 17.70
N MET A 465 1.95 7.17 16.37
CA MET A 465 3.06 7.42 15.45
C MET A 465 3.84 8.71 15.74
N GLU A 466 3.25 9.70 16.43
CA GLU A 466 3.95 10.93 16.84
C GLU A 466 5.12 10.65 17.81
N PHE A 467 5.11 9.52 18.53
CA PHE A 467 6.24 9.11 19.38
C PHE A 467 7.31 8.33 18.61
N TYR A 468 7.02 7.94 17.37
CA TYR A 468 7.85 7.05 16.56
C TYR A 468 8.22 7.66 15.20
N LYS A 469 8.30 8.99 15.12
CA LYS A 469 8.65 9.79 13.91
C LYS A 469 9.92 9.30 13.19
N ASN A 470 10.82 8.71 13.97
CA ASN A 470 12.14 8.24 13.52
C ASN A 470 12.32 6.73 13.74
N SER A 471 11.24 5.95 13.78
CA SER A 471 11.33 4.48 13.89
C SER A 471 12.16 3.89 12.73
N PRO A 472 13.25 3.16 13.01
CA PRO A 472 14.01 2.50 11.96
C PRO A 472 13.23 1.32 11.36
N GLY A 473 12.30 0.70 12.10
CA GLY A 473 11.49 -0.41 11.61
C GLY A 473 10.41 0.02 10.63
N TYR A 474 9.64 1.07 10.96
CA TYR A 474 8.66 1.65 10.01
C TYR A 474 9.36 2.26 8.79
N ARG A 475 10.59 2.73 8.96
CA ARG A 475 11.38 3.22 7.83
C ARG A 475 11.67 2.14 6.77
N LEU A 476 11.90 0.89 7.18
CA LEU A 476 12.06 -0.22 6.22
C LEU A 476 10.78 -0.50 5.42
N ILE A 477 9.60 -0.36 6.05
CA ILE A 477 8.32 -0.44 5.36
C ILE A 477 8.26 0.64 4.28
N LEU A 478 8.55 1.89 4.63
CA LEU A 478 8.48 3.02 3.70
C LEU A 478 9.55 2.96 2.59
N ASN A 479 10.67 2.28 2.82
CA ASN A 479 11.64 2.02 1.74
C ASN A 479 11.03 1.26 0.57
N ASN A 480 10.12 0.31 0.84
CA ASN A 480 9.45 -0.48 -0.19
C ASN A 480 8.47 0.33 -1.01
N ILE A 481 7.89 1.40 -0.46
CA ILE A 481 6.88 2.21 -1.13
C ILE A 481 7.48 2.97 -2.31
N LEU A 482 8.69 3.51 -2.19
CA LEU A 482 9.35 4.25 -3.28
C LEU A 482 10.13 3.33 -4.24
N PHE A 483 10.20 2.03 -3.95
CA PHE A 483 10.94 1.08 -4.76
C PHE A 483 10.43 0.97 -6.22
N PRO A 484 9.11 0.91 -6.51
CA PRO A 484 8.62 0.91 -7.89
C PRO A 484 8.98 2.18 -8.68
N SER A 485 9.17 3.30 -7.98
CA SER A 485 9.56 4.58 -8.59
C SER A 485 11.03 4.64 -8.96
N ALA A 486 11.85 3.79 -8.33
CA ALA A 486 13.30 3.80 -8.42
C ALA A 486 13.76 3.18 -9.74
N LYS A 487 14.64 3.89 -10.45
CA LYS A 487 15.31 3.39 -11.66
C LYS A 487 16.81 3.30 -11.41
N PRO A 488 17.29 2.14 -10.91
CA PRO A 488 18.72 1.95 -10.70
C PRO A 488 19.51 2.15 -12.00
N PRO A 489 20.75 2.65 -11.93
CA PRO A 489 21.62 2.76 -13.10
C PRO A 489 21.77 1.40 -13.78
N LYS A 490 21.73 1.37 -15.12
CA LYS A 490 22.04 0.16 -15.88
C LYS A 490 23.49 -0.25 -15.58
N LYS A 491 23.72 -1.50 -15.18
CA LYS A 491 25.08 -2.04 -15.06
C LYS A 491 25.77 -1.86 -16.41
N LYS A 492 26.93 -1.19 -16.44
CA LYS A 492 27.81 -1.25 -17.61
C LYS A 492 28.29 -2.70 -17.68
N THR A 493 28.00 -3.35 -18.80
CA THR A 493 28.49 -4.69 -19.12
C THR A 493 29.89 -4.61 -19.69
#